data_AF-A0A6V2I8C2-F1
#
_entry.id   AF-A0A6V2I8C2-F1
#
_cell.length_a   1.000
_cell.length_b   1.000
_cell.length_c   1.000
_cell.angle_alpha   90.00
_cell.angle_beta   90.00
_cell.angle_gamma   90.00
#
_symmetry.space_group_name_H-M   'P 1'
#
loop_
_entity.id
_entity.type
_entity.pdbx_description
1 polymer ?
#
loop_
_entity_poly.entity_id
_entity_poly.type
_entity_poly.pdbx_seq_one_letter_code
_entity_poly.pdbx_strand_id
1 'polypeptide(L)'
;MDEQKSFVRSIDMDSWTQTQVLAMLEGGNAQLNSFFHRHEMLHHQNTAFAANSDDDLHRYQTNAALFYRKNLASHADMVREAGLYGGREESRRVRASEAGGVREKGKGTTMGRGRSAGDKDTAAPSYRSSVSM
;
A
#
# COMPACT_ATOMS: atom_id res chain seq x y z
N MET A 1 -29.92 -7.84 -5.82
CA MET A 1 -28.78 -7.82 -6.75
C MET A 1 -27.65 -8.51 -6.03
N ASP A 2 -27.40 -9.78 -6.36
CA ASP A 2 -26.32 -10.54 -5.73
C ASP A 2 -24.98 -9.98 -6.18
N GLU A 3 -24.19 -9.48 -5.23
CA GLU A 3 -22.90 -8.89 -5.54
C GLU A 3 -21.87 -10.01 -5.79
N GLN A 4 -21.28 -10.04 -6.99
CA GLN A 4 -20.24 -11.02 -7.32
C GLN A 4 -18.98 -10.75 -6.49
N LYS A 5 -18.62 -11.70 -5.62
CA LYS A 5 -17.55 -11.55 -4.62
C LYS A 5 -16.14 -11.78 -5.18
N SER A 6 -16.00 -12.75 -6.07
CA SER A 6 -14.73 -13.12 -6.69
C SER A 6 -14.93 -13.57 -8.12
N PHE A 7 -13.90 -13.35 -8.95
CA PHE A 7 -13.82 -13.81 -10.32
C PHE A 7 -12.51 -14.59 -10.50
N VAL A 8 -12.60 -15.83 -10.96
CA VAL A 8 -11.46 -16.76 -11.03
C VAL A 8 -11.21 -17.13 -12.49
N ARG A 9 -9.93 -17.12 -12.88
CA ARG A 9 -9.44 -17.55 -14.20
C ARG A 9 -8.14 -18.33 -14.08
N SER A 10 -7.92 -19.23 -15.03
CA SER A 10 -6.68 -19.95 -15.25
C SER A 10 -5.66 -19.08 -15.97
N ILE A 11 -4.39 -19.13 -15.52
CA ILE A 11 -3.30 -18.40 -16.17
C ILE A 11 -3.05 -18.94 -17.58
N ASP A 12 -3.04 -20.27 -17.75
CA ASP A 12 -2.58 -20.91 -18.99
C ASP A 12 -3.72 -21.20 -19.99
N MET A 13 -4.95 -21.38 -19.50
CA MET A 13 -6.08 -21.85 -20.34
C MET A 13 -7.05 -20.75 -20.76
N ASP A 14 -7.10 -19.65 -20.01
CA ASP A 14 -8.05 -18.58 -20.30
C ASP A 14 -7.41 -17.44 -21.08
N SER A 15 -8.21 -16.75 -21.88
CA SER A 15 -7.82 -15.46 -22.44
C SER A 15 -7.86 -14.38 -21.36
N TRP A 16 -7.01 -13.37 -21.50
CA TRP A 16 -6.91 -12.28 -20.55
C TRP A 16 -7.07 -10.93 -21.24
N THR A 17 -7.86 -10.03 -20.65
CA THR A 17 -7.92 -8.65 -21.12
C THR A 17 -6.76 -7.84 -20.56
N GLN A 18 -6.37 -6.76 -21.24
CA GLN A 18 -5.28 -5.89 -20.79
C GLN A 18 -5.51 -5.36 -19.37
N THR A 19 -6.73 -4.89 -19.05
CA THR A 19 -7.08 -4.43 -17.69
C THR A 19 -6.94 -5.54 -16.65
N GLN A 20 -7.30 -6.79 -16.98
CA GLN A 20 -7.14 -7.91 -16.05
C GLN A 20 -5.66 -8.21 -15.78
N VAL A 21 -4.83 -8.18 -16.81
CA VAL A 21 -3.37 -8.32 -16.64
C VAL A 21 -2.81 -7.18 -15.81
N LEU A 22 -3.22 -5.93 -16.07
CA LEU A 22 -2.82 -4.77 -15.28
C LEU A 22 -3.28 -4.88 -13.82
N ALA A 23 -4.49 -5.37 -13.55
CA ALA A 23 -4.95 -5.60 -12.19
C ALA A 23 -4.10 -6.65 -11.45
N MET A 24 -3.64 -7.70 -12.13
CA MET A 24 -2.68 -8.65 -11.55
C MET A 24 -1.31 -8.00 -11.30
N LEU A 25 -0.82 -7.22 -12.25
CA LEU A 25 0.49 -6.56 -12.19
C LEU A 25 0.55 -5.42 -11.17
N GLU A 26 -0.52 -4.65 -11.00
CA GLU A 26 -0.62 -3.53 -10.06
C GLU A 26 -1.15 -3.95 -8.69
N GLY A 27 -1.79 -5.11 -8.59
CA GLY A 27 -2.28 -5.69 -7.34
C GLY A 27 -1.30 -6.73 -6.80
N GLY A 28 -1.63 -8.01 -6.94
CA GLY A 28 -0.82 -9.12 -6.44
C GLY A 28 -0.91 -9.34 -4.92
N ASN A 29 -0.49 -10.53 -4.50
CA ASN A 29 -0.80 -11.06 -3.17
C ASN A 29 -0.14 -10.27 -2.04
N ALA A 30 1.09 -9.79 -2.23
CA ALA A 30 1.79 -9.02 -1.20
C ALA A 30 1.06 -7.72 -0.85
N GLN A 31 0.53 -7.02 -1.85
CA GLN A 31 -0.22 -5.77 -1.67
C GLN A 31 -1.59 -6.03 -1.01
N LEU A 32 -2.27 -7.09 -1.44
CA LEU A 32 -3.54 -7.52 -0.84
C LEU A 32 -3.36 -7.89 0.64
N ASN A 33 -2.35 -8.71 0.95
CA ASN A 33 -2.05 -9.13 2.32
C ASN A 33 -1.70 -7.93 3.20
N SER A 34 -0.88 -7.00 2.70
CA SER A 34 -0.54 -5.78 3.43
C SER A 34 -1.76 -4.88 3.65
N PHE A 35 -2.67 -4.82 2.68
CA PHE A 35 -3.93 -4.08 2.81
C PHE A 35 -4.82 -4.69 3.90
N PHE A 36 -5.06 -6.00 3.86
CA PHE A 36 -5.87 -6.68 4.86
C PHE A 36 -5.23 -6.62 6.23
N HIS A 37 -3.92 -6.83 6.36
CA HIS A 37 -3.23 -6.72 7.64
C HIS A 37 -3.47 -5.34 8.29
N ARG A 38 -3.38 -4.24 7.53
CA ARG A 38 -3.67 -2.90 8.06
C ARG A 38 -5.15 -2.70 8.44
N HIS A 39 -6.08 -3.32 7.72
CA HIS A 39 -7.52 -3.20 7.99
C HIS A 39 -8.02 -4.16 9.09
N GLU A 40 -7.42 -5.34 9.24
CA GLU A 40 -7.71 -6.35 10.25
C GLU A 40 -7.11 -5.97 11.61
N MET A 41 -5.94 -5.32 11.63
CA MET A 41 -5.39 -4.75 12.86
C MET A 41 -6.29 -3.67 13.50
N LEU A 42 -7.12 -2.98 12.70
CA LEU A 42 -8.15 -2.07 13.22
C LEU A 42 -9.34 -2.82 13.85
N HIS A 43 -9.60 -4.06 13.45
CA HIS A 43 -10.70 -4.88 13.97
C HIS A 43 -10.29 -5.76 15.16
N HIS A 44 -9.06 -6.29 15.18
CA HIS A 44 -8.59 -7.15 16.27
C HIS A 44 -8.30 -6.44 17.59
N GLN A 45 -8.30 -5.10 17.63
CA GLN A 45 -8.32 -4.39 18.91
C GLN A 45 -9.64 -4.57 19.67
N ASN A 46 -10.68 -5.14 19.05
CA ASN A 46 -12.00 -5.28 19.66
C ASN A 46 -12.48 -6.74 19.85
N THR A 47 -11.81 -7.74 19.27
CA THR A 47 -12.25 -9.15 19.36
C THR A 47 -11.09 -10.12 19.51
N ALA A 48 -10.83 -10.56 20.74
CA ALA A 48 -9.81 -11.54 21.12
C ALA A 48 -10.12 -13.01 20.68
N PHE A 49 -10.88 -13.22 19.60
CA PHE A 49 -11.36 -14.52 19.17
C PHE A 49 -11.33 -14.66 17.65
N ALA A 50 -10.18 -14.98 17.06
CA ALA A 50 -10.12 -15.33 15.63
C ALA A 50 -8.95 -16.30 15.37
N ALA A 51 -9.20 -17.59 15.63
CA ALA A 51 -8.27 -18.68 15.32
C ALA A 51 -9.01 -19.85 14.64
N ASN A 52 -10.02 -19.57 13.81
CA ASN A 52 -10.75 -20.59 13.06
C ASN A 52 -10.72 -20.30 11.56
N SER A 53 -10.53 -21.35 10.77
CA SER A 53 -10.34 -21.38 9.31
C SER A 53 -11.52 -20.86 8.46
N ASP A 54 -12.66 -20.56 9.08
CA ASP A 54 -13.86 -20.02 8.41
C ASP A 54 -13.75 -18.51 8.12
N ASP A 55 -12.76 -17.84 8.74
CA ASP A 55 -12.54 -16.39 8.63
C ASP A 55 -12.06 -15.96 7.23
N ASP A 56 -11.37 -16.84 6.49
CA ASP A 56 -10.89 -16.56 5.13
C ASP A 56 -12.05 -16.35 4.13
N LEU A 57 -13.19 -17.04 4.33
CA LEU A 57 -14.39 -16.84 3.52
C LEU A 57 -15.07 -15.51 3.83
N HIS A 58 -14.99 -15.03 5.07
CA HIS A 58 -15.58 -13.76 5.49
C HIS A 58 -14.71 -12.56 5.13
N ARG A 59 -13.37 -12.70 5.13
CA ARG A 59 -12.42 -11.66 4.74
C ARG A 59 -12.81 -10.97 3.43
N TYR A 60 -13.16 -11.74 2.40
CA TYR A 60 -13.53 -11.23 1.07
C TYR A 60 -14.96 -10.66 0.98
N GLN A 61 -15.75 -10.80 2.03
CA GLN A 61 -17.13 -10.28 2.11
C GLN A 61 -17.22 -8.93 2.81
N THR A 62 -16.10 -8.43 3.33
CA THR A 62 -16.04 -7.17 4.07
C THR A 62 -16.11 -5.95 3.15
N ASN A 63 -16.53 -4.82 3.72
CA ASN A 63 -16.44 -3.51 3.04
C ASN A 63 -14.99 -3.16 2.65
N ALA A 64 -14.00 -3.63 3.41
CA ALA A 64 -12.59 -3.45 3.09
C ALA A 64 -12.21 -4.20 1.80
N ALA A 65 -12.65 -5.46 1.65
CA ALA A 65 -12.45 -6.21 0.42
C ALA A 65 -13.14 -5.53 -0.78
N LEU A 66 -14.37 -5.05 -0.59
CA LEU A 66 -15.12 -4.29 -1.59
C LEU A 66 -14.41 -2.99 -2.01
N PHE A 67 -13.83 -2.28 -1.05
CA PHE A 67 -13.03 -1.08 -1.32
C PHE A 67 -11.76 -1.42 -2.11
N TYR A 68 -11.04 -2.47 -1.71
CA TYR A 68 -9.83 -2.90 -2.41
C TYR A 68 -10.10 -3.25 -3.87
N ARG A 69 -11.12 -4.07 -4.14
CA ARG A 69 -11.46 -4.48 -5.52
C ARG A 69 -11.86 -3.30 -6.40
N LYS A 70 -12.63 -2.34 -5.87
CA LYS A 70 -13.05 -1.14 -6.63
C LYS A 70 -11.87 -0.24 -6.95
N ASN A 71 -10.98 -0.01 -5.97
CA ASN A 71 -9.79 0.82 -6.19
C ASN A 71 -8.80 0.16 -7.15
N LEU A 72 -8.59 -1.16 -7.04
CA LEU A 72 -7.69 -1.86 -7.94
C LEU A 72 -8.21 -1.81 -9.38
N ALA A 73 -9.51 -1.99 -9.59
CA ALA A 73 -10.12 -1.87 -10.92
C ALA A 73 -9.95 -0.45 -11.49
N SER A 74 -10.30 0.58 -10.71
CA SER A 74 -10.13 1.98 -11.13
C SER A 74 -8.67 2.33 -11.42
N HIS A 75 -7.73 1.84 -10.61
CA HIS A 75 -6.30 2.04 -10.81
C HIS A 75 -5.79 1.35 -12.08
N ALA A 76 -6.21 0.12 -12.33
CA ALA A 76 -5.84 -0.60 -13.55
C ALA A 76 -6.36 0.11 -14.82
N ASP A 77 -7.56 0.69 -14.78
CA ASP A 77 -8.08 1.47 -15.90
C ASP A 77 -7.32 2.79 -16.11
N MET A 78 -6.95 3.50 -15.05
CA MET A 78 -6.10 4.71 -15.15
C MET A 78 -4.73 4.37 -15.76
N VAL A 79 -4.12 3.26 -15.34
CA VAL A 79 -2.83 2.79 -15.88
C VAL A 79 -2.95 2.39 -17.35
N ARG A 80 -4.08 1.76 -17.73
CA ARG A 80 -4.37 1.45 -19.13
C ARG A 80 -4.46 2.72 -19.97
N GLU A 81 -5.19 3.74 -19.50
CA GLU A 81 -5.39 5.01 -20.21
C GLU A 81 -4.11 5.83 -20.34
N ALA A 82 -3.18 5.73 -19.38
CA ALA A 82 -1.85 6.32 -19.49
C ALA A 82 -0.99 5.73 -20.62
N GLY A 83 -1.40 4.58 -21.19
CA GLY A 83 -0.87 4.00 -22.44
C GLY A 83 0.46 3.25 -22.29
N LEU A 84 1.43 3.82 -21.57
CA LEU A 84 2.74 3.19 -21.35
C LEU A 84 2.83 2.62 -19.94
N TYR A 85 2.83 1.29 -19.85
CA TYR A 85 3.04 0.61 -18.59
C TYR A 85 4.52 0.67 -18.17
N GLY A 86 4.84 1.56 -17.22
CA GLY A 86 6.19 1.69 -16.65
C GLY A 86 6.48 0.72 -15.49
N GLY A 87 5.49 -0.04 -15.03
CA GLY A 87 5.62 -0.88 -13.84
C GLY A 87 5.51 -0.11 -12.52
N ARG A 88 5.51 -0.87 -11.42
CA ARG A 88 5.40 -0.32 -10.06
C ARG A 88 6.60 0.50 -9.64
N GLU A 89 7.79 0.13 -10.09
CA GLU A 89 9.02 0.85 -9.73
C GLU A 89 9.08 2.24 -10.37
N GLU A 90 8.58 2.39 -11.60
CA GLU A 90 8.49 3.71 -12.23
C GLU A 90 7.51 4.62 -11.46
N SER A 91 6.35 4.09 -11.07
CA SER A 91 5.37 4.80 -10.24
C SER A 91 5.95 5.19 -8.87
N ARG A 92 6.74 4.30 -8.24
CA ARG A 92 7.44 4.60 -6.97
C ARG A 92 8.49 5.67 -7.16
N ARG A 93 9.25 5.63 -8.25
CA ARG A 93 10.31 6.60 -8.56
C ARG A 93 9.75 8.00 -8.77
N VAL A 94 8.64 8.12 -9.51
CA VAL A 94 7.96 9.41 -9.72
C VAL A 94 7.49 9.98 -8.38
N ARG A 95 6.77 9.20 -7.56
CA ARG A 95 6.31 9.66 -6.24
C ARG A 95 7.44 10.02 -5.28
N ALA A 96 8.54 9.26 -5.30
CA ALA A 96 9.72 9.57 -4.50
C ALA A 96 10.39 10.88 -4.97
N SER A 97 10.42 11.14 -6.28
CA SER A 97 10.95 12.38 -6.84
C SER A 97 10.07 13.59 -6.52
N GLU A 98 8.74 13.44 -6.52
CA GLU A 98 7.79 14.49 -6.14
C GLU A 98 7.83 14.80 -4.64
N ALA A 99 7.91 13.77 -3.78
CA ALA A 99 8.04 13.93 -2.34
C ALA A 99 9.40 14.52 -1.92
N GLY A 100 10.45 14.30 -2.72
CA GLY A 100 11.80 14.85 -2.51
C GLY A 100 11.99 16.29 -3.03
N GLY A 101 11.05 16.82 -3.81
CA GLY A 101 11.17 18.11 -4.52
C GLY A 101 10.98 19.36 -3.66
N VAL A 102 10.52 19.26 -2.40
CA VAL A 102 10.21 20.42 -1.52
C VAL A 102 11.27 20.60 -0.42
N ARG A 103 12.55 20.56 -0.77
CA ARG A 103 13.62 21.11 0.07
C ARG A 103 14.39 22.18 -0.71
N GLU A 104 13.77 23.36 -0.74
CA GLU A 104 14.36 24.61 -1.19
C GLU A 104 15.66 24.89 -0.41
N LYS A 105 16.74 25.10 -1.16
CA LYS A 105 18.09 25.38 -0.66
C LYS A 105 18.14 26.76 0.01
N GLY A 106 17.91 26.81 1.32
CA GLY A 106 18.34 27.93 2.15
C GLY A 106 19.88 27.98 2.20
N LYS A 107 20.48 28.93 1.49
CA LYS A 107 21.90 29.30 1.62
C LYS A 107 22.15 29.85 3.03
N GLY A 108 22.81 29.06 3.88
CA GLY A 108 23.31 29.50 5.19
C GLY A 108 24.82 29.31 5.28
N THR A 109 25.58 30.37 5.01
CA THR A 109 27.02 30.46 5.25
C THR A 109 27.28 30.64 6.74
N THR A 110 27.85 29.66 7.46
CA THR A 110 28.67 29.93 8.67
C THR A 110 29.77 28.87 8.83
N MET A 111 30.99 29.33 9.09
CA MET A 111 32.17 28.53 9.39
C MET A 111 32.16 28.07 10.86
N GLY A 112 32.63 26.86 11.17
CA GLY A 112 32.83 26.44 12.56
C GLY A 112 33.43 25.05 12.73
N ARG A 113 34.72 25.01 13.12
CA ARG A 113 35.54 23.87 13.51
C ARG A 113 34.88 22.95 14.56
N GLY A 114 35.17 21.65 14.49
CA GLY A 114 35.11 20.76 15.66
C GLY A 114 35.10 19.26 15.34
N ARG A 115 36.24 18.59 15.50
CA ARG A 115 36.38 17.13 15.51
C ARG A 115 35.93 16.58 16.87
N SER A 116 35.13 15.51 16.93
CA SER A 116 35.41 14.35 17.81
C SER A 116 34.48 13.18 17.51
N ALA A 117 35.09 12.00 17.46
CA ALA A 117 34.45 10.70 17.46
C ALA A 117 33.54 10.50 18.69
N GLY A 118 32.47 9.73 18.53
CA GLY A 118 31.54 9.39 19.59
C GLY A 118 30.49 8.40 19.09
N ASP A 119 30.86 7.13 19.18
CA ASP A 119 30.00 5.95 19.14
C ASP A 119 28.84 6.10 20.14
N LYS A 120 27.61 5.72 19.74
CA LYS A 120 26.55 5.07 20.54
C LYS A 120 25.10 5.36 20.10
N ASP A 121 24.38 4.25 19.99
CA ASP A 121 22.97 4.03 20.33
C ASP A 121 21.87 4.54 19.37
N THR A 122 21.40 3.58 18.57
CA THR A 122 20.04 3.48 18.02
C THR A 122 18.98 3.75 19.09
N ALA A 123 18.30 4.90 19.01
CA ALA A 123 17.07 5.19 19.72
C ALA A 123 15.92 5.36 18.72
N ALA A 124 14.88 4.54 18.87
CA ALA A 124 13.65 4.58 18.09
C ALA A 124 12.86 5.89 18.32
N PRO A 125 12.12 6.40 17.32
CA PRO A 125 11.32 7.61 17.49
C PRO A 125 10.06 7.34 18.34
N SER A 126 10.02 8.00 19.50
CA SER A 126 8.84 8.13 20.37
C SER A 126 7.80 9.03 19.70
N TYR A 127 6.59 8.51 19.48
CA TYR A 127 5.43 9.30 19.04
C TYR A 127 4.80 10.00 20.25
N ARG A 128 4.81 11.33 20.22
CA ARG A 128 4.20 12.22 21.21
C ARG A 128 2.69 12.25 20.96
N SER A 129 1.93 11.64 21.87
CA SER A 129 0.47 11.76 21.92
C SER A 129 0.08 13.15 22.45
N SER A 130 -0.66 13.92 21.67
CA SER A 130 -1.37 15.11 22.12
C SER A 130 -2.86 14.81 22.17
N VAL A 131 -3.36 14.57 23.38
CA VAL A 131 -4.78 14.65 23.73
C VAL A 131 -5.08 16.13 24.01
N SER A 132 -6.10 16.68 23.36
CA SER A 132 -6.74 17.93 23.79
C SER A 132 -8.14 17.60 24.31
N MET A 133 -8.45 18.20 25.46
CA MET A 133 -9.75 18.23 26.13
C MET A 133 -10.81 18.95 25.29
#